data_AF-M9RS25-F1
#
_entry.id   AF-M9RS25-F1
#
_cell.length_a   1.000
_cell.length_b   1.000
_cell.length_c   1.000
_cell.angle_alpha   90.00
_cell.angle_beta   90.00
_cell.angle_gamma   90.00
#
_symmetry.space_group_name_H-M   'P 1'
#
loop_
_entity.id
_entity.type
_entity.pdbx_description
1 polymer ?
#
loop_
_entity_poly.entity_id
_entity_poly.type
_entity_poly.pdbx_seq_one_letter_code
_entity_poly.pdbx_strand_id
1 'polypeptide(L)'
;MTKINGSNHPTRHGYMSEKIQGDYITAAIAKNLLPADAHRMSHIISLTAPRDESTPIQFWQLYSALGQDPIVTIVQNFYERVFADEDWFRSVFARVGGIGHHINTQASMWIDVMGGGPYYHGAEFRLSFHHTHNAIQLMNEKGAKRWSQLMRDTLDASSTVMTDDPRIRTSIVTPKHPSR
;
A
#
# COMPACT_ATOMS: atom_id res chain seq x y z
N MET A 1 -0.73 1.30 31.53
CA MET A 1 0.69 1.40 31.13
C MET A 1 0.74 1.49 29.63
N THR A 2 1.29 2.57 29.08
CA THR A 2 1.52 2.73 27.64
C THR A 2 2.63 1.79 27.22
N LYS A 3 2.33 0.84 26.33
CA LYS A 3 3.36 0.05 25.67
C LYS A 3 3.98 0.89 24.56
N ILE A 4 5.31 0.88 24.51
CA ILE A 4 6.12 1.60 23.52
C ILE A 4 6.68 0.56 22.56
N ASN A 5 6.25 0.59 21.30
CA ASN A 5 6.77 -0.31 20.27
C ASN A 5 8.14 0.15 19.74
N GLY A 6 8.84 -0.79 19.08
CA GLY A 6 10.27 -0.78 18.76
C GLY A 6 10.84 0.40 17.94
N SER A 7 12.01 0.20 17.34
CA SER A 7 12.70 1.25 16.58
C SER A 7 12.01 1.56 15.26
N ASN A 8 11.85 2.85 14.95
CA ASN A 8 11.29 3.30 13.68
C ASN A 8 12.37 3.32 12.58
N HIS A 9 12.01 2.87 11.39
CA HIS A 9 12.85 3.00 10.21
C HIS A 9 12.91 4.48 9.74
N PRO A 10 14.03 4.93 9.15
CA PRO A 10 14.15 6.28 8.60
C PRO A 10 13.14 6.53 7.48
N THR A 11 12.36 7.62 7.58
CA THR A 11 11.30 7.94 6.62
C THR A 11 11.64 9.15 5.77
N ARG A 12 11.06 9.20 4.56
CA ARG A 12 11.12 10.36 3.67
C ARG A 12 9.87 10.41 2.80
N HIS A 13 9.39 11.60 2.45
CA HIS A 13 8.35 11.74 1.44
C HIS A 13 8.86 11.21 0.09
N GLY A 14 8.05 10.36 -0.53
CA GLY A 14 8.20 9.95 -1.91
C GLY A 14 7.49 10.88 -2.87
N TYR A 15 7.40 10.47 -4.13
CA TYR A 15 6.78 11.27 -5.19
C TYR A 15 5.26 11.37 -5.05
N MET A 16 4.61 10.45 -4.33
CA MET A 16 3.15 10.41 -4.16
C MET A 16 2.70 10.61 -2.72
N SER A 17 3.57 10.40 -1.73
CA SER A 17 3.16 10.29 -0.32
C SER A 17 2.45 11.55 0.19
N GLU A 18 3.01 12.75 -0.03
CA GLU A 18 2.46 14.00 0.51
C GLU A 18 1.08 14.32 -0.08
N LYS A 19 0.93 14.17 -1.41
CA LYS A 19 -0.36 14.41 -2.08
C LYS A 19 -1.42 13.41 -1.62
N ILE A 20 -1.12 12.11 -1.61
CA ILE A 20 -2.08 11.09 -1.19
C ILE A 20 -2.44 11.26 0.30
N GLN A 21 -1.47 11.61 1.15
CA GLN A 21 -1.72 11.96 2.55
C GLN A 21 -2.71 13.11 2.67
N GLY A 22 -2.47 14.23 1.98
CA GLY A 22 -3.35 15.41 2.00
C GLY A 22 -4.75 15.11 1.47
N ASP A 23 -4.86 14.39 0.36
CA ASP A 23 -6.11 13.98 -0.25
C ASP A 23 -6.91 13.05 0.69
N TYR A 24 -6.22 12.09 1.33
CA TYR A 24 -6.84 11.19 2.31
C TYR A 24 -7.35 11.95 3.53
N ILE A 25 -6.53 12.80 4.15
CA ILE A 25 -6.92 13.58 5.34
C ILE A 25 -8.16 14.43 5.01
N THR A 26 -8.15 15.12 3.87
CA THR A 26 -9.28 15.93 3.40
C THR A 26 -10.55 15.09 3.26
N ALA A 27 -10.46 13.92 2.60
CA ALA A 27 -11.59 13.04 2.43
C ALA A 27 -12.09 12.42 3.76
N ALA A 28 -11.18 12.14 4.69
CA ALA A 28 -11.50 11.58 6.00
C ALA A 28 -12.17 12.62 6.92
N ILE A 29 -11.73 13.89 6.89
CA ILE A 29 -12.40 15.00 7.57
C ILE A 29 -13.83 15.16 7.05
N ALA A 30 -14.02 15.17 5.73
CA ALA A 30 -15.35 15.27 5.11
C ALA A 30 -16.30 14.14 5.52
N LYS A 31 -15.75 12.98 5.91
CA LYS A 31 -16.50 11.80 6.39
C LYS A 31 -16.59 11.73 7.92
N ASN A 32 -16.10 12.73 8.65
CA ASN A 32 -15.99 12.74 10.12
C ASN A 32 -15.18 11.55 10.68
N LEU A 33 -14.25 11.01 9.89
CA LEU A 33 -13.33 9.95 10.33
C LEU A 33 -12.08 10.53 11.01
N LEU A 34 -11.75 11.78 10.71
CA LEU A 34 -10.68 12.55 11.35
C LEU A 34 -11.24 13.92 11.80
N PRO A 35 -10.66 14.53 12.86
CA PRO A 35 -11.08 15.85 13.33
C PRO A 35 -10.72 16.94 12.32
N ALA A 36 -11.43 18.07 12.37
CA ALA A 36 -11.29 19.16 11.40
C ALA A 36 -9.88 19.77 11.32
N ASP A 37 -9.09 19.65 12.39
CA ASP A 37 -7.72 20.13 12.49
C ASP A 37 -6.66 19.05 12.19
N ALA A 38 -7.04 17.88 11.65
CA ALA A 38 -6.13 16.76 11.39
C ALA A 38 -4.90 17.12 10.53
N HIS A 39 -5.02 18.10 9.63
CA HIS A 39 -3.89 18.65 8.86
C HIS A 39 -2.80 19.32 9.71
N ARG A 40 -3.08 19.59 10.99
CA ARG A 40 -2.15 20.22 11.95
C ARG A 40 -1.72 19.28 13.07
N MET A 41 -2.29 18.09 13.13
CA MET A 41 -2.00 17.10 14.18
C MET A 41 -0.72 16.36 13.82
N SER A 42 0.36 16.62 14.58
CA SER A 42 1.70 16.07 14.32
C SER A 42 1.73 14.55 14.17
N HIS A 43 0.99 13.82 15.01
CA HIS A 43 0.90 12.36 14.94
C HIS A 43 0.11 11.84 13.74
N ILE A 44 -0.68 12.68 13.07
CA ILE A 44 -1.36 12.34 11.81
C ILE A 44 -0.43 12.67 10.64
N ILE A 45 0.13 13.88 10.57
CA ILE A 45 0.91 14.31 9.40
C ILE A 45 2.34 13.73 9.36
N SER A 46 2.86 13.24 10.48
CA SER A 46 4.16 12.56 10.54
C SER A 46 4.20 11.30 9.68
N LEU A 47 5.33 11.03 9.01
CA LEU A 47 5.65 9.74 8.40
C LEU A 47 6.13 8.71 9.43
N THR A 48 6.57 9.16 10.60
CA THR A 48 7.01 8.30 11.68
C THR A 48 5.80 7.78 12.45
N ALA A 49 5.69 6.44 12.58
CA ALA A 49 4.62 5.80 13.32
C ALA A 49 4.69 6.18 14.82
N PRO A 50 3.54 6.50 15.45
CA PRO A 50 3.50 6.81 16.87
C PRO A 50 3.88 5.60 17.72
N ARG A 51 4.67 5.82 18.76
CA ARG A 51 5.12 4.75 19.65
C ARG A 51 4.05 4.27 20.63
N ASP A 52 3.09 5.13 20.96
CA ASP A 52 1.96 4.80 21.83
C ASP A 52 0.95 3.93 21.07
N GLU A 53 0.80 2.67 21.51
CA GLU A 53 -0.14 1.69 20.95
C GLU A 53 -1.62 2.15 20.96
N SER A 54 -1.98 3.15 21.77
CA SER A 54 -3.34 3.72 21.74
C SER A 54 -3.56 4.67 20.55
N THR A 55 -2.49 5.16 19.93
CA THR A 55 -2.56 6.06 18.78
C THR A 55 -2.63 5.24 17.48
N PRO A 56 -3.66 5.45 16.63
CA PRO A 56 -3.75 4.77 15.34
C PRO A 56 -2.58 5.10 14.41
N ILE A 57 -2.15 4.12 13.63
CA ILE A 57 -1.15 4.28 12.56
C ILE A 57 -1.87 4.59 11.25
N GLN A 58 -1.36 5.57 10.51
CA GLN A 58 -1.83 5.92 9.17
C GLN A 58 -1.02 5.17 8.11
N PHE A 59 -1.57 4.94 6.92
CA PHE A 59 -0.87 4.10 5.92
C PHE A 59 0.48 4.70 5.46
N TRP A 60 0.62 6.03 5.46
CA TRP A 60 1.88 6.73 5.17
C TRP A 60 2.92 6.64 6.30
N GLN A 61 2.59 5.93 7.38
CA GLN A 61 3.50 5.64 8.49
C GLN A 61 3.95 4.18 8.51
N LEU A 62 3.40 3.33 7.63
CA LEU A 62 3.70 1.90 7.64
C LEU A 62 5.17 1.59 7.37
N TYR A 63 5.85 2.38 6.52
CA TYR A 63 7.28 2.18 6.30
C TYR A 63 8.09 2.36 7.58
N SER A 64 7.74 3.36 8.40
CA SER A 64 8.39 3.60 9.69
C SER A 64 8.30 2.38 10.61
N ALA A 65 7.20 1.61 10.54
CA ALA A 65 6.93 0.50 11.45
C ALA A 65 7.35 -0.88 10.89
N LEU A 66 7.35 -1.05 9.56
CA LEU A 66 7.65 -2.32 8.89
C LEU A 66 9.05 -2.37 8.28
N GLY A 67 9.53 -1.24 7.76
CA GLY A 67 10.72 -1.20 6.92
C GLY A 67 10.49 -1.78 5.52
N GLN A 68 11.59 -1.87 4.76
CA GLN A 68 11.54 -2.26 3.36
C GLN A 68 11.27 -3.76 3.16
N ASP A 69 11.95 -4.61 3.92
CA ASP A 69 11.97 -6.06 3.64
C ASP A 69 10.57 -6.69 3.72
N PRO A 70 9.76 -6.46 4.77
CA PRO A 70 8.38 -6.96 4.79
C PRO A 70 7.54 -6.52 3.60
N ILE A 71 7.66 -5.24 3.21
CA ILE A 71 6.91 -4.66 2.09
C ILE A 71 7.29 -5.35 0.78
N VAL A 72 8.59 -5.51 0.52
CA VAL A 72 9.09 -6.17 -0.69
C VAL A 72 8.68 -7.65 -0.70
N THR A 73 8.81 -8.35 0.42
CA THR A 73 8.45 -9.78 0.51
C THR A 73 6.96 -10.02 0.28
N ILE A 74 6.07 -9.18 0.83
CA ILE A 74 4.63 -9.30 0.55
C ILE A 74 4.34 -9.15 -0.94
N VAL A 75 4.93 -8.13 -1.59
CA VAL A 75 4.74 -7.89 -3.02
C VAL A 75 5.33 -9.03 -3.87
N GLN A 76 6.48 -9.58 -3.47
CA GLN A 76 7.06 -10.75 -4.10
C GLN A 76 6.13 -11.96 -4.03
N ASN A 77 5.68 -12.32 -2.82
CA ASN A 77 4.76 -13.45 -2.60
C ASN A 77 3.46 -13.28 -3.40
N PHE A 78 2.97 -12.04 -3.53
CA PHE A 78 1.81 -11.73 -4.35
C PHE A 78 2.06 -12.06 -5.83
N TYR A 79 3.16 -11.56 -6.40
CA TYR A 79 3.45 -11.79 -7.81
C TYR A 79 3.85 -13.23 -8.14
N GLU A 80 4.45 -13.97 -7.19
CA GLU A 80 4.66 -15.40 -7.34
C GLU A 80 3.31 -16.13 -7.53
N ARG A 81 2.29 -15.78 -6.74
CA ARG A 81 0.93 -16.32 -6.91
C ARG A 81 0.30 -15.88 -8.23
N VAL A 82 0.46 -14.62 -8.64
CA VAL A 82 -0.03 -14.12 -9.94
C VAL A 82 0.58 -14.89 -11.11
N PHE A 83 1.89 -15.18 -11.06
CA PHE A 83 2.59 -15.86 -12.14
C PHE A 83 2.41 -17.39 -12.11
N ALA A 84 1.97 -17.95 -11.00
CA ALA A 84 1.52 -19.34 -10.88
C ALA A 84 0.03 -19.54 -11.21
N ASP A 85 -0.71 -18.46 -11.47
CA ASP A 85 -2.15 -18.50 -11.76
C ASP A 85 -2.48 -19.03 -13.17
N GLU A 86 -3.77 -19.18 -13.45
CA GLU A 86 -4.30 -19.59 -14.75
C GLU A 86 -3.84 -18.66 -15.88
N ASP A 87 -3.62 -19.23 -17.07
CA ASP A 87 -3.09 -18.52 -18.23
C ASP A 87 -3.87 -17.27 -18.62
N TRP A 88 -5.20 -17.30 -18.51
CA TRP A 88 -6.04 -16.17 -18.86
C TRP A 88 -5.74 -14.93 -17.99
N PHE A 89 -5.30 -15.12 -16.74
CA PHE A 89 -4.95 -14.06 -15.81
C PHE A 89 -3.46 -13.71 -15.92
N ARG A 90 -2.60 -14.73 -15.79
CA ARG A 90 -1.14 -14.61 -15.86
C ARG A 90 -0.66 -13.92 -17.14
N SER A 91 -1.23 -14.28 -18.30
CA SER A 91 -0.77 -13.78 -19.60
C SER A 91 -0.93 -12.26 -19.77
N VAL A 92 -1.81 -11.61 -19.00
CA VAL A 92 -1.93 -10.14 -19.02
C VAL A 92 -0.67 -9.51 -18.41
N PHE A 93 -0.19 -10.03 -17.28
CA PHE A 93 1.03 -9.54 -16.63
C PHE A 93 2.28 -9.89 -17.43
N ALA A 94 2.37 -11.12 -17.93
CA ALA A 94 3.52 -11.60 -18.68
C ALA A 94 3.75 -10.82 -19.99
N ARG A 95 2.70 -10.27 -20.60
CA ARG A 95 2.81 -9.38 -21.77
C ARG A 95 3.43 -8.03 -21.47
N VAL A 96 3.33 -7.54 -20.23
CA VAL A 96 3.90 -6.25 -19.79
C VAL A 96 5.37 -6.43 -19.38
N GLY A 97 5.70 -7.53 -18.71
CA GLY A 97 7.06 -7.83 -18.26
C GLY A 97 7.14 -9.07 -17.39
N GLY A 98 8.37 -9.52 -17.11
CA GLY A 98 8.63 -10.64 -16.21
C GLY A 98 8.28 -10.32 -14.75
N ILE A 99 8.22 -11.37 -13.91
CA ILE A 99 7.83 -11.25 -12.50
C ILE A 99 8.61 -10.15 -11.75
N GLY A 100 9.93 -10.07 -11.93
CA GLY A 100 10.77 -9.06 -11.28
C GLY A 100 10.41 -7.62 -11.65
N HIS A 101 9.94 -7.36 -12.87
CA HIS A 101 9.47 -6.03 -13.27
C HIS A 101 8.28 -5.57 -12.43
N HIS A 102 7.34 -6.48 -12.22
CA HIS A 102 6.13 -6.22 -11.46
C HIS A 102 6.39 -6.07 -9.97
N ILE A 103 7.24 -6.94 -9.40
CA ILE A 103 7.68 -6.85 -8.01
C ILE A 103 8.33 -5.49 -7.75
N ASN A 104 9.34 -5.12 -8.56
CA ASN A 104 10.06 -3.87 -8.40
C ASN A 104 9.13 -2.65 -8.54
N THR A 105 8.19 -2.69 -9.49
CA THR A 105 7.28 -1.58 -9.76
C THR A 105 6.29 -1.38 -8.61
N GLN A 106 5.62 -2.44 -8.15
CA GLN A 106 4.61 -2.34 -7.10
C GLN A 106 5.24 -2.12 -5.72
N ALA A 107 6.38 -2.76 -5.40
CA ALA A 107 7.08 -2.52 -4.15
C ALA A 107 7.59 -1.07 -4.06
N SER A 108 8.13 -0.52 -5.16
CA SER A 108 8.51 0.89 -5.21
C SER A 108 7.32 1.81 -4.95
N MET A 109 6.15 1.51 -5.52
CA MET A 109 4.91 2.26 -5.24
C MET A 109 4.55 2.20 -3.76
N TRP A 110 4.53 1.00 -3.16
CA TRP A 110 4.16 0.83 -1.76
C TRP A 110 5.13 1.56 -0.83
N ILE A 111 6.44 1.41 -1.03
CA ILE A 111 7.45 2.11 -0.25
C ILE A 111 7.29 3.63 -0.36
N ASP A 112 7.03 4.14 -1.57
CA ASP A 112 6.81 5.57 -1.81
C ASP A 112 5.60 6.07 -1.01
N VAL A 113 4.42 5.46 -1.19
CA VAL A 113 3.19 5.93 -0.52
C VAL A 113 3.20 5.69 1.00
N MET A 114 3.95 4.70 1.48
CA MET A 114 4.06 4.34 2.90
C MET A 114 5.13 5.15 3.66
N GLY A 115 5.84 6.08 3.00
CA GLY A 115 6.77 7.01 3.65
C GLY A 115 8.25 6.60 3.63
N GLY A 116 8.64 5.65 2.76
CA GLY A 116 10.02 5.19 2.62
C GLY A 116 10.89 6.02 1.67
N GLY A 117 10.31 6.92 0.89
CA GLY A 117 11.02 7.85 0.02
C GLY A 117 10.71 7.69 -1.47
N PRO A 118 11.42 8.41 -2.34
CA PRO A 118 11.07 8.60 -3.75
C PRO A 118 11.45 7.40 -4.63
N TYR A 119 10.82 6.25 -4.42
CA TYR A 119 11.08 5.03 -5.19
C TYR A 119 10.22 4.92 -6.44
N TYR A 120 9.01 5.50 -6.46
CA TYR A 120 8.05 5.31 -7.56
C TYR A 120 8.08 6.44 -8.59
N HIS A 121 9.13 6.41 -9.41
CA HIS A 121 9.33 7.38 -10.49
C HIS A 121 8.14 7.41 -11.47
N GLY A 122 7.68 8.60 -11.81
CA GLY A 122 6.53 8.85 -12.69
C GLY A 122 5.17 8.94 -11.97
N ALA A 123 5.11 8.64 -10.67
CA ALA A 123 3.99 8.95 -9.76
C ALA A 123 2.59 8.65 -10.37
N GLU A 124 1.65 9.57 -10.21
CA GLU A 124 0.27 9.45 -10.70
C GLU A 124 0.18 9.22 -12.22
N PHE A 125 1.07 9.83 -13.01
CA PHE A 125 1.12 9.61 -14.46
C PHE A 125 1.40 8.14 -14.78
N ARG A 126 2.42 7.55 -14.15
CA ARG A 126 2.78 6.14 -14.35
C ARG A 126 1.66 5.21 -13.88
N LEU A 127 1.04 5.51 -12.74
CA LEU A 127 -0.08 4.73 -12.22
C LEU A 127 -1.29 4.77 -13.18
N SER A 128 -1.66 5.96 -13.66
CA SER A 128 -2.73 6.15 -14.62
C SER A 128 -2.44 5.43 -15.94
N PHE A 129 -1.23 5.57 -16.47
CA PHE A 129 -0.80 4.87 -17.68
C PHE A 129 -0.87 3.35 -17.51
N HIS A 130 -0.43 2.82 -16.38
CA HIS A 130 -0.51 1.39 -16.09
C HIS A 130 -1.96 0.88 -16.11
N HIS A 131 -2.89 1.56 -15.44
CA HIS A 131 -4.29 1.14 -15.42
C HIS A 131 -4.98 1.25 -16.78
N THR A 132 -4.65 2.28 -17.56
CA THR A 132 -5.32 2.57 -18.84
C THR A 132 -4.75 1.77 -20.02
N HIS A 133 -3.46 1.43 -20.00
CA HIS A 133 -2.80 0.79 -21.14
C HIS A 133 -2.33 -0.64 -20.85
N ASN A 134 -1.85 -0.93 -19.64
CA ASN A 134 -1.22 -2.21 -19.33
C ASN A 134 -2.18 -3.19 -18.65
N ALA A 135 -3.06 -2.70 -17.79
CA ALA A 135 -3.95 -3.51 -16.98
C ALA A 135 -5.42 -3.49 -17.45
N ILE A 136 -5.76 -2.73 -18.51
CA ILE A 136 -7.16 -2.52 -18.93
C ILE A 136 -7.95 -3.81 -19.16
N GLN A 137 -7.28 -4.87 -19.63
CA GLN A 137 -7.89 -6.19 -19.85
C GLN A 137 -8.31 -6.89 -18.54
N LEU A 138 -7.72 -6.51 -17.40
CA LEU A 138 -8.06 -6.98 -16.06
C LEU A 138 -8.90 -5.98 -15.26
N MET A 139 -9.14 -4.77 -15.78
CA MET A 139 -10.02 -3.77 -15.18
C MET A 139 -11.51 -4.10 -15.42
N ASN A 140 -11.87 -5.37 -15.22
CA ASN A 140 -13.25 -5.87 -15.21
C ASN A 140 -13.51 -6.64 -13.90
N GLU A 141 -14.76 -6.99 -13.65
CA GLU A 141 -15.17 -7.64 -12.40
C GLU A 141 -14.42 -8.96 -12.13
N LYS A 142 -14.24 -9.80 -13.16
CA LYS A 142 -13.54 -11.08 -13.03
C LYS A 142 -12.07 -10.89 -12.67
N GLY A 143 -11.37 -9.98 -13.37
CA GLY A 143 -9.98 -9.65 -13.13
C GLY A 143 -9.77 -9.04 -11.74
N ALA A 144 -10.58 -8.04 -11.37
CA ALA A 144 -10.54 -7.40 -10.07
C ALA A 144 -10.81 -8.39 -8.92
N LYS A 145 -11.79 -9.30 -9.09
CA LYS A 145 -12.10 -10.35 -8.12
C LYS A 145 -10.91 -11.31 -7.95
N ARG A 146 -10.28 -11.75 -9.05
CA ARG A 146 -9.14 -12.67 -9.00
C ARG A 146 -7.92 -12.02 -8.36
N TRP A 147 -7.57 -10.80 -8.79
CA TRP A 147 -6.48 -10.02 -8.20
C TRP A 147 -6.67 -9.84 -6.69
N SER A 148 -7.88 -9.45 -6.28
CA SER A 148 -8.20 -9.24 -4.86
C SER A 148 -8.13 -10.54 -4.06
N GLN A 149 -8.53 -11.67 -4.65
CA GLN A 149 -8.40 -12.97 -3.98
C GLN A 149 -6.93 -13.32 -3.75
N LEU A 150 -6.09 -13.21 -4.78
CA LEU A 150 -4.67 -13.48 -4.68
C LEU A 150 -3.97 -12.59 -3.65
N MET A 151 -4.34 -11.31 -3.60
CA MET A 151 -3.80 -10.38 -2.61
C MET A 151 -4.25 -10.78 -1.19
N ARG A 152 -5.51 -11.18 -0.98
CA ARG A 152 -5.97 -11.70 0.33
C ARG A 152 -5.17 -12.92 0.75
N ASP A 153 -5.06 -13.91 -0.13
CA ASP A 153 -4.33 -15.14 0.15
C ASP A 153 -2.85 -14.87 0.46
N THR A 154 -2.27 -13.84 -0.16
CA THR A 154 -0.90 -13.37 0.14
C THR A 154 -0.83 -12.78 1.54
N LEU A 155 -1.73 -11.85 1.85
CA LEU A 155 -1.81 -11.14 3.11
C LEU A 155 -2.06 -12.10 4.29
N ASP A 156 -2.94 -13.08 4.14
CA ASP A 156 -3.22 -14.11 5.15
C ASP A 156 -2.00 -15.01 5.41
N ALA A 157 -1.17 -15.25 4.38
CA ALA A 157 0.06 -16.04 4.48
C ALA A 157 1.30 -15.24 4.94
N SER A 158 1.17 -13.93 5.16
CA SER A 158 2.32 -13.04 5.44
C SER A 158 2.63 -12.85 6.93
N SER A 159 2.00 -13.63 7.83
CA SER A 159 2.17 -13.46 9.28
C SER A 159 3.63 -13.49 9.76
N THR A 160 4.50 -14.26 9.08
CA THR A 160 5.92 -14.39 9.41
C THR A 160 6.77 -13.17 9.10
N VAL A 161 6.28 -12.24 8.27
CA VAL A 161 6.98 -11.00 7.89
C VAL A 161 6.31 -9.74 8.46
N MET A 162 5.18 -9.91 9.17
CA MET A 162 4.49 -8.80 9.82
C MET A 162 5.11 -8.48 11.17
N THR A 163 4.88 -7.25 11.63
CA THR A 163 5.20 -6.84 13.00
C THR A 163 4.17 -7.37 14.00
N ASP A 164 4.56 -7.48 15.26
CA ASP A 164 3.68 -7.81 16.39
C ASP A 164 2.80 -6.62 16.82
N ASP A 165 2.95 -5.44 16.20
CA ASP A 165 2.13 -4.27 16.49
C ASP A 165 0.65 -4.51 16.12
N PRO A 166 -0.27 -4.61 17.10
CA PRO A 166 -1.66 -5.00 16.86
C PRO A 166 -2.48 -3.95 16.09
N ARG A 167 -1.92 -2.76 15.88
CA ARG A 167 -2.50 -1.70 15.05
C ARG A 167 -2.29 -1.96 13.56
N ILE A 168 -1.24 -2.70 13.20
CA ILE A 168 -0.94 -3.03 11.81
C ILE A 168 -1.62 -4.36 11.49
N ARG A 169 -2.55 -4.31 10.54
CA ARG A 169 -3.36 -5.46 10.14
C ARG A 169 -3.28 -5.64 8.65
N THR A 170 -3.11 -6.89 8.23
CA THR A 170 -3.20 -7.27 6.83
C THR A 170 -4.64 -7.07 6.37
N SER A 171 -4.85 -6.17 5.41
CA SER A 171 -6.19 -5.87 4.90
C SER A 171 -6.13 -5.40 3.46
N ILE A 172 -7.19 -5.70 2.70
CA ILE A 172 -7.46 -5.02 1.44
C ILE A 172 -8.44 -3.90 1.73
N VAL A 173 -7.97 -2.66 1.62
CA VAL A 173 -8.86 -1.51 1.55
C VAL A 173 -9.28 -1.38 0.10
N THR A 174 -10.46 -1.90 -0.25
CA THR A 174 -11.07 -1.57 -1.54
C THR A 174 -11.48 -0.10 -1.49
N PRO A 175 -10.98 0.78 -2.38
CA PRO A 175 -11.62 2.05 -2.59
C PRO A 175 -13.05 1.71 -2.99
N LYS A 176 -14.04 2.04 -2.14
CA LYS A 176 -15.42 2.05 -2.62
C LYS A 176 -15.41 3.00 -3.80
N HIS A 177 -15.63 2.46 -5.00
CA HIS A 177 -15.99 3.25 -6.17
C HIS A 177 -17.06 4.24 -5.69
N PRO A 178 -16.92 5.57 -5.92
CA PRO A 178 -18.05 6.45 -5.71
C PRO A 178 -19.16 5.87 -6.58
N SER A 179 -20.22 5.43 -5.91
CA SER A 179 -21.41 4.90 -6.55
C SER A 179 -22.05 6.04 -7.33
N ARG A 180 -21.84 6.00 -8.66
CA ARG A 180 -22.50 6.74 -9.75
C ARG A 180 -22.35 8.26 -9.74
#